data_AF-A0A2M7Q934-F1
#
_entry.id   AF-A0A2M7Q934-F1
#
_cell.length_a   1.000
_cell.length_b   1.000
_cell.length_c   1.000
_cell.angle_alpha   90.00
_cell.angle_beta   90.00
_cell.angle_gamma   90.00
#
_symmetry.space_group_name_H-M   'P 1'
#
loop_
_entity.id
_entity.type
_entity.pdbx_description
1 polymer ?
#
loop_
_entity_poly.entity_id
_entity_poly.type
_entity_poly.pdbx_seq_one_letter_code
_entity_poly.pdbx_strand_id
1 'polypeptide(L)'
;MRTMGLGITDANLARIPKDTDSWTGETPFINLIRGKILLQVEQHGEAWYVYPDNGKRYFLGRPSDAFNIMSSLGLGISTRDLSTIAVGTMAASETEETNGNGQPVPADEEDASGDVGSGDTIVNTNTEDPNSVVVSSVSALMTAIENANNGSKKTILIEDGTYTLGNMLWVSADGVTVRGRSGNREAVILQGDGMTGSVSHIFNVAGDDFTVRDLTLRRVANHAIQLQVNVDGFTVDNAHFLDTGEQMLKVAYDAGNMSASSDGGLVENSLFEYSAGRGPQYYIGGVDAHNAKNWIVRDNVFKNIKSPSDDIAEFAIHFWSESANTLVERNTIVNCDRGIGFGLGDRGHVGGTIRNNMIYHDGSEGFADVQIGLEDARNSQVYNNTIFMANSYQNAIEYRFESTTGVQIYNNLTNRAITARDGASGTVASNITNAQAGWFVSPSSGNLHLSSSVSSVVDQGRNISGLTNDFDGELRPRGSGIDVGADEL
;
A
#
# COMPACT_ATOMS: atom_id res chain seq x y z
N MET A 1 -4.49 9.09 16.33
CA MET A 1 -3.84 9.88 17.42
C MET A 1 -4.80 10.80 18.17
N ARG A 2 -5.71 11.53 17.52
CA ARG A 2 -6.61 12.50 18.19
C ARG A 2 -7.57 11.92 19.24
N THR A 3 -7.94 10.66 19.15
CA THR A 3 -8.88 9.99 20.07
C THR A 3 -8.21 9.32 21.28
N MET A 4 -6.91 9.00 21.20
CA MET A 4 -6.17 8.25 22.23
C MET A 4 -5.01 9.04 22.85
N GLY A 5 -4.68 10.20 22.30
CA GLY A 5 -3.63 11.08 22.81
C GLY A 5 -4.11 11.95 23.96
N LEU A 6 -3.26 12.12 24.98
CA LEU A 6 -3.53 12.97 26.13
C LEU A 6 -3.18 14.43 25.79
N GLY A 7 -4.13 15.36 25.91
CA GLY A 7 -3.85 16.78 25.74
C GLY A 7 -2.83 17.30 26.76
N ILE A 8 -1.85 18.10 26.31
CA ILE A 8 -0.83 18.72 27.17
C ILE A 8 -0.57 20.18 26.77
N THR A 9 -0.40 21.05 27.77
CA THR A 9 -0.01 22.46 27.58
C THR A 9 1.48 22.58 27.32
N ASP A 10 1.93 23.68 26.71
CA ASP A 10 3.34 23.94 26.41
C ASP A 10 4.19 23.97 27.68
N ALA A 11 3.67 24.61 28.74
CA ALA A 11 4.33 24.68 30.04
C ALA A 11 4.55 23.29 30.66
N ASN A 12 3.57 22.38 30.48
CA ASN A 12 3.69 21.01 30.98
C ASN A 12 4.56 20.14 30.08
N LEU A 13 4.47 20.31 28.76
CA LEU A 13 5.32 19.61 27.81
C LEU A 13 6.79 19.92 28.10
N ALA A 14 7.12 21.19 28.34
CA ALA A 14 8.47 21.67 28.64
C ALA A 14 9.11 21.03 29.90
N ARG A 15 8.32 20.41 30.80
CA ARG A 15 8.80 19.67 31.99
C ARG A 15 9.33 18.27 31.67
N ILE A 16 9.21 17.85 30.41
CA ILE A 16 9.70 16.56 29.89
C ILE A 16 10.96 16.83 29.04
N PRO A 17 12.08 16.14 29.22
CA PRO A 17 13.26 16.35 28.38
C PRO A 17 13.06 15.77 26.97
N LYS A 18 13.64 16.42 25.95
CA LYS A 18 13.79 15.82 24.61
C LYS A 18 14.88 14.74 24.64
N ASP A 19 14.89 13.87 23.64
CA ASP A 19 15.93 12.86 23.43
C ASP A 19 17.36 13.43 23.46
N THR A 20 17.56 14.63 22.92
CA THR A 20 18.83 15.37 22.89
C THR A 20 19.21 16.05 24.21
N ASP A 21 18.29 16.16 25.16
CA ASP A 21 18.51 16.91 26.39
C ASP A 21 19.31 16.11 27.43
N SER A 22 20.17 16.80 28.18
CA SER A 22 21.03 16.21 29.23
C SER A 22 20.40 16.22 30.62
N TRP A 23 19.22 16.81 30.80
CA TRP A 23 18.48 16.88 32.06
C TRP A 23 17.39 15.80 32.11
N THR A 24 16.94 15.44 33.31
CA THR A 24 16.14 14.22 33.55
C THR A 24 14.64 14.45 33.72
N GLY A 25 14.15 15.68 33.52
CA GLY A 25 12.73 15.94 33.74
C GLY A 25 12.29 16.10 35.18
N GLU A 26 11.01 16.41 35.37
CA GLU A 26 10.35 16.32 36.67
C GLU A 26 9.77 14.90 36.88
N THR A 27 10.53 14.05 37.58
CA THR A 27 10.27 12.60 37.67
C THR A 27 8.85 12.22 38.12
N PRO A 28 8.23 12.84 39.15
CA PRO A 28 6.86 12.52 39.53
C PRO A 28 5.85 12.79 38.43
N PHE A 29 6.04 13.87 37.66
CA PHE A 29 5.18 14.24 36.54
C PHE A 29 5.34 13.27 35.37
N ILE A 30 6.58 12.93 35.00
CA ILE A 30 6.87 12.00 33.89
C ILE A 30 6.35 10.59 34.17
N ASN A 31 6.44 10.11 35.41
CA ASN A 31 5.95 8.78 35.78
C ASN A 31 4.44 8.58 35.54
N LEU A 32 3.65 9.67 35.52
CA LEU A 32 2.21 9.63 35.25
C LEU A 32 1.85 9.53 33.76
N ILE A 33 2.81 9.84 32.88
CA ILE A 33 2.58 10.03 31.43
C ILE A 33 3.51 9.22 30.54
N ARG A 34 4.49 8.52 31.11
CA ARG A 34 5.32 7.56 30.39
C ARG A 34 4.46 6.49 29.69
N GLY A 35 4.83 6.15 28.45
CA GLY A 35 4.08 5.22 27.59
C GLY A 35 2.87 5.84 26.89
N LYS A 36 2.57 7.13 27.11
CA LYS A 36 1.43 7.81 26.46
C LYS A 36 1.89 8.62 25.25
N ILE A 37 0.95 8.79 24.31
CA ILE A 37 1.01 9.81 23.27
C ILE A 37 0.40 11.09 23.84
N LEU A 38 1.10 12.22 23.69
CA LEU A 38 0.68 13.54 24.11
C LEU A 38 0.33 14.39 22.89
N LEU A 39 -0.74 15.17 22.98
CA LEU A 39 -1.15 16.13 21.96
C LEU A 39 -0.95 17.53 22.52
N GLN A 40 -0.06 18.31 21.91
CA GLN A 40 0.21 19.67 22.33
C GLN A 40 -0.94 20.59 21.89
N VAL A 41 -1.74 21.06 22.84
CA VAL A 41 -3.03 21.72 22.55
C VAL A 41 -2.94 23.24 22.37
N GLU A 42 -1.81 23.87 22.71
CA GLU A 42 -1.64 25.33 22.68
C GLU A 42 -0.92 25.84 21.42
N GLN A 43 -0.39 24.94 20.58
CA GLN A 43 0.31 25.25 19.31
C GLN A 43 -0.29 24.49 18.12
N HIS A 44 0.54 24.02 17.18
CA HIS A 44 0.15 23.41 15.92
C HIS A 44 -0.41 21.97 16.02
N GLY A 45 -0.86 21.53 17.20
CA GLY A 45 -1.41 20.18 17.39
C GLY A 45 -0.37 19.06 17.30
N GLU A 46 0.87 19.34 17.69
CA GLU A 46 1.98 18.41 17.60
C GLU A 46 1.79 17.18 18.50
N ALA A 47 2.18 16.01 17.99
CA ALA A 47 2.11 14.76 18.72
C ALA A 47 3.49 14.35 19.25
N TRP A 48 3.53 13.87 20.49
CA TRP A 48 4.74 13.46 21.18
C TRP A 48 4.56 12.10 21.85
N TYR A 49 5.57 11.25 21.86
CA TYR A 49 5.59 9.99 22.63
C TYR A 49 6.54 10.12 23.82
N VAL A 50 6.10 9.74 25.03
CA VAL A 50 6.98 9.69 26.21
C VAL A 50 7.47 8.26 26.39
N TYR A 51 8.75 8.01 26.11
CA TYR A 51 9.30 6.65 26.16
C TYR A 51 9.43 6.14 27.60
N PRO A 52 8.87 4.96 27.94
CA PRO A 52 8.89 4.43 29.31
C PRO A 52 10.26 4.28 29.94
N ASP A 53 11.28 3.92 29.17
CA ASP A 53 12.57 3.50 29.73
C ASP A 53 13.46 4.67 30.14
N ASN A 54 13.37 5.80 29.43
CA ASN A 54 14.20 6.98 29.71
C ASN A 54 13.41 8.24 30.09
N GLY A 55 12.07 8.20 30.04
CA GLY A 55 11.21 9.33 30.40
C GLY A 55 11.32 10.54 29.48
N LYS A 56 11.96 10.40 28.30
CA LYS A 56 12.12 11.49 27.33
C LYS A 56 10.96 11.54 26.35
N ARG A 57 10.67 12.73 25.81
CA ARG A 57 9.67 12.93 24.77
C ARG A 57 10.30 12.86 23.37
N TYR A 58 9.59 12.20 22.46
CA TYR A 58 9.96 12.01 21.06
C TYR A 58 8.88 12.57 20.15
N PHE A 59 9.28 13.24 19.08
CA PHE A 59 8.35 13.91 18.17
C PHE A 59 7.73 12.95 17.16
N LEU A 60 6.41 12.92 17.04
CA LEU A 60 5.66 12.01 16.13
C LEU A 60 5.13 12.73 14.87
N GLY A 61 5.58 13.96 14.59
CA GLY A 61 4.89 14.85 13.64
C GLY A 61 4.94 14.45 12.18
N ARG A 62 5.94 13.68 11.72
CA ARG A 62 5.97 13.11 10.36
C ARG A 62 5.86 11.59 10.43
N PRO A 63 5.29 10.93 9.40
CA PRO A 63 5.24 9.47 9.33
C PRO A 63 6.61 8.81 9.53
N SER A 64 7.67 9.40 8.99
CA SER A 64 9.04 8.92 9.19
C SER A 64 9.54 9.04 10.63
N ASP A 65 9.21 10.14 11.33
CA ASP A 65 9.60 10.31 12.74
C ASP A 65 8.87 9.29 13.63
N ALA A 66 7.56 9.13 13.41
CA ALA A 66 6.76 8.14 14.12
C ALA A 66 7.25 6.71 13.86
N PHE A 67 7.53 6.36 12.60
CA PHE A 67 8.09 5.05 12.25
C PHE A 67 9.47 4.82 12.88
N ASN A 68 10.36 5.81 12.85
CA ASN A 68 11.69 5.71 13.47
C ASN A 68 11.58 5.47 14.98
N ILE A 69 10.63 6.11 15.66
CA ILE A 69 10.37 5.89 17.08
C ILE A 69 9.83 4.47 17.32
N MET A 70 8.84 4.04 16.54
CA MET A 70 8.28 2.68 16.66
C MET A 70 9.32 1.59 16.38
N SER A 71 10.22 1.81 15.42
CA SER A 71 11.29 0.89 15.06
C SER A 71 12.41 0.86 16.11
N SER A 72 12.86 2.03 16.59
CA SER A 72 14.00 2.13 17.51
C SER A 72 13.66 1.87 18.98
N LEU A 73 12.44 2.21 19.40
CA LEU A 73 11.98 2.11 20.79
C LEU A 73 10.95 1.00 21.01
N GLY A 74 10.50 0.36 19.93
CA GLY A 74 9.51 -0.72 19.99
C GLY A 74 10.05 -1.97 20.67
N LEU A 75 9.27 -2.52 21.59
CA LEU A 75 9.51 -3.84 22.14
C LEU A 75 8.87 -4.85 21.19
N GLY A 76 9.69 -5.58 20.42
CA GLY A 76 9.19 -6.64 19.54
C GLY A 76 8.33 -7.64 20.32
N ILE A 77 7.29 -8.17 19.67
CA ILE A 77 6.35 -9.12 20.29
C ILE A 77 6.08 -10.30 19.35
N SER A 78 6.07 -11.52 19.88
CA SER A 78 5.70 -12.71 19.10
C SER A 78 4.19 -12.79 18.89
N THR A 79 3.71 -13.46 17.84
CA THR A 79 2.25 -13.67 17.64
C THR A 79 1.60 -14.37 18.83
N ARG A 80 2.32 -15.30 19.47
CA ARG A 80 1.87 -16.02 20.66
C ARG A 80 1.66 -15.05 21.83
N ASP A 81 2.61 -14.15 22.08
CA ASP A 81 2.51 -13.22 23.21
C ASP A 81 1.53 -12.08 22.87
N LEU A 82 1.47 -11.65 21.61
CA LEU A 82 0.47 -10.71 21.12
C LEU A 82 -0.96 -11.23 21.33
N SER A 83 -1.21 -12.53 21.12
CA SER A 83 -2.54 -13.12 21.37
C SER A 83 -2.96 -13.13 22.85
N THR A 84 -2.03 -12.89 23.78
CA THR A 84 -2.35 -12.72 25.20
C THR A 84 -2.77 -11.30 25.56
N ILE A 85 -2.50 -10.33 24.68
CA ILE A 85 -2.94 -8.95 24.86
C ILE A 85 -4.38 -8.84 24.38
N ALA A 86 -5.30 -8.52 25.30
CA ALA A 86 -6.69 -8.31 24.95
C ALA A 86 -6.83 -7.18 23.92
N VAL A 87 -7.62 -7.42 22.87
CA VAL A 87 -7.97 -6.37 21.91
C VAL A 87 -8.82 -5.33 22.60
N GLY A 88 -8.32 -4.10 22.71
CA GLY A 88 -9.06 -2.99 23.28
C GLY A 88 -10.25 -2.61 22.41
N THR A 89 -11.46 -2.67 22.95
CA THR A 89 -12.65 -2.07 22.34
C THR A 89 -12.78 -0.63 22.82
N MET A 90 -12.89 0.32 21.89
CA MET A 90 -13.27 1.68 22.24
C MET A 90 -14.76 1.67 22.57
N ALA A 91 -15.10 1.79 23.85
CA ALA A 91 -16.48 2.09 24.23
C ALA A 91 -16.84 3.41 23.54
N ALA A 92 -17.88 3.38 22.69
CA ALA A 92 -18.54 4.61 22.25
C ALA A 92 -18.89 5.39 23.52
N SER A 93 -18.53 6.67 23.58
CA SER A 93 -18.80 7.51 24.75
C SER A 93 -20.27 7.36 25.13
N GLU A 94 -20.53 6.75 26.28
CA GLU A 94 -21.86 6.70 26.85
C GLU A 94 -22.26 8.15 27.12
N THR A 95 -23.19 8.66 26.31
CA THR A 95 -23.99 9.79 26.71
C THR A 95 -24.78 9.33 27.92
N GLU A 96 -24.41 9.84 29.10
CA GLU A 96 -25.17 9.68 30.33
C GLU A 96 -26.62 10.15 30.11
N GLU A 97 -27.54 9.20 29.94
CA GLU A 97 -28.92 9.41 30.35
C GLU A 97 -29.08 8.82 31.75
N THR A 98 -29.25 9.70 32.72
CA THR A 98 -29.62 9.34 34.09
C THR A 98 -31.06 8.83 34.12
N ASN A 99 -31.25 7.63 34.67
CA ASN A 99 -32.48 7.26 35.36
C ASN A 99 -32.20 6.15 36.37
N GLY A 100 -32.44 6.47 37.64
CA GLY A 100 -32.13 5.60 38.77
C GLY A 100 -32.99 4.35 38.83
N ASN A 101 -32.40 3.31 39.43
CA ASN A 101 -32.90 2.72 40.68
C ASN A 101 -31.88 1.65 41.12
N GLY A 102 -31.33 1.83 42.32
CA GLY A 102 -30.30 0.96 42.86
C GLY A 102 -30.84 -0.37 43.36
N GLN A 103 -30.00 -1.41 43.28
CA GLN A 103 -29.60 -2.21 44.44
C GLN A 103 -28.45 -3.17 44.06
N PRO A 104 -27.44 -3.36 44.94
CA PRO A 104 -26.34 -4.29 44.74
C PRO A 104 -26.61 -5.66 45.39
N VAL A 105 -26.00 -6.72 44.83
CA VAL A 105 -25.87 -8.06 45.44
C VAL A 105 -24.56 -8.71 44.90
N PRO A 106 -23.94 -9.65 45.65
CA PRO A 106 -22.56 -9.53 46.14
C PRO A 106 -21.56 -10.46 45.45
N ALA A 107 -20.28 -10.25 45.82
CA ALA A 107 -19.12 -11.04 45.44
C ALA A 107 -19.09 -12.41 46.13
N ASP A 108 -18.77 -13.45 45.36
CA ASP A 108 -18.27 -14.72 45.85
C ASP A 108 -16.86 -14.95 45.26
N GLU A 109 -15.92 -15.20 46.17
CA GLU A 109 -14.50 -15.49 45.99
C GLU A 109 -14.24 -16.95 45.57
N GLU A 110 -12.95 -17.26 45.38
CA GLU A 110 -12.24 -18.53 45.13
C GLU A 110 -11.78 -18.71 43.67
N ASP A 111 -10.51 -18.94 43.34
CA ASP A 111 -9.39 -19.51 44.11
C ASP A 111 -8.06 -19.00 43.52
N ALA A 112 -7.09 -18.79 44.40
CA ALA A 112 -5.72 -18.41 44.09
C ALA A 112 -4.76 -19.57 44.40
N SER A 113 -4.01 -20.02 43.41
CA SER A 113 -2.66 -20.57 43.58
C SER A 113 -1.94 -20.40 42.24
N GLY A 114 -0.70 -19.92 42.11
CA GLY A 114 0.39 -19.78 43.05
C GLY A 114 1.62 -20.40 42.39
N ASP A 115 2.47 -19.60 41.75
CA ASP A 115 3.90 -19.89 41.69
C ASP A 115 4.71 -18.62 41.43
N VAL A 116 5.72 -18.42 42.27
CA VAL A 116 6.64 -17.29 42.27
C VAL A 116 8.04 -17.89 42.24
N GLY A 117 8.74 -17.75 41.11
CA GLY A 117 10.19 -17.87 41.08
C GLY A 117 10.76 -18.57 39.85
N SER A 118 11.24 -17.79 38.90
CA SER A 118 12.70 -17.66 38.71
C SER A 118 12.98 -16.43 37.88
N GLY A 119 14.02 -15.68 38.25
CA GLY A 119 14.50 -14.60 37.41
C GLY A 119 14.94 -15.17 36.08
N ASP A 120 14.22 -14.84 35.02
CA ASP A 120 14.75 -14.97 33.68
C ASP A 120 15.11 -13.56 33.21
N THR A 121 16.41 -13.34 33.14
CA THR A 121 17.02 -12.23 32.43
C THR A 121 16.33 -12.19 31.07
N ILE A 122 15.51 -11.18 30.79
CA ILE A 122 14.96 -11.03 29.44
C ILE A 122 16.12 -10.65 28.54
N VAL A 123 16.72 -11.69 27.97
CA VAL A 123 17.66 -11.63 26.88
C VAL A 123 16.96 -10.87 25.77
N ASN A 124 17.58 -9.80 25.29
CA ASN A 124 17.20 -9.15 24.05
C ASN A 124 17.38 -10.15 22.90
N THR A 125 16.34 -10.92 22.61
CA THR A 125 16.32 -11.83 21.46
C THR A 125 15.80 -11.08 20.25
N ASN A 126 16.67 -10.25 19.66
CA ASN A 126 16.84 -10.24 18.21
C ASN A 126 17.33 -11.64 17.76
N THR A 127 16.60 -12.70 18.09
CA THR A 127 16.79 -13.99 17.45
C THR A 127 15.99 -13.89 16.17
N GLU A 128 16.66 -13.41 15.13
CA GLU A 128 16.19 -13.60 13.77
C GLU A 128 15.76 -15.06 13.60
N ASP A 129 14.71 -15.30 12.81
CA ASP A 129 14.25 -16.65 12.45
C ASP A 129 15.48 -17.57 12.27
N PRO A 130 15.56 -18.72 12.96
CA PRO A 130 16.72 -19.59 12.83
C PRO A 130 16.99 -20.05 11.39
N ASN A 131 16.01 -19.91 10.48
CA ASN A 131 16.13 -20.14 9.05
C ASN A 131 16.52 -18.91 8.22
N SER A 132 16.91 -17.82 8.88
CA SER A 132 17.31 -16.57 8.24
C SER A 132 18.83 -16.44 8.03
N VAL A 133 19.21 -15.52 7.15
CA VAL A 133 20.59 -15.10 6.95
C VAL A 133 20.69 -13.60 6.76
N VAL A 134 21.61 -12.98 7.50
CA VAL A 134 21.99 -11.59 7.27
C VAL A 134 23.06 -11.52 6.20
N VAL A 135 22.89 -10.60 5.25
CA VAL A 135 23.85 -10.33 4.19
C VAL A 135 24.18 -8.84 4.10
N SER A 136 25.46 -8.53 3.96
CA SER A 136 26.00 -7.16 3.91
C SER A 136 26.82 -6.87 2.64
N SER A 137 26.79 -7.78 1.66
CA SER A 137 27.46 -7.60 0.36
C SER A 137 26.71 -8.32 -0.76
N VAL A 138 26.97 -7.92 -2.01
CA VAL A 138 26.40 -8.56 -3.20
C VAL A 138 26.77 -10.05 -3.26
N SER A 139 28.02 -10.41 -3.01
CA SER A 139 28.46 -11.82 -3.00
C SER A 139 27.71 -12.64 -1.94
N ALA A 140 27.53 -12.09 -0.73
CA ALA A 140 26.77 -12.77 0.31
C ALA A 140 25.29 -12.92 -0.05
N LEU A 141 24.68 -11.91 -0.66
CA LEU A 141 23.30 -11.96 -1.16
C LEU A 141 23.14 -13.04 -2.24
N MET A 142 24.04 -13.08 -3.23
CA MET A 142 24.01 -14.11 -4.27
C MET A 142 24.14 -15.52 -3.68
N THR A 143 25.12 -15.74 -2.79
CA THR A 143 25.27 -17.03 -2.10
C THR A 143 24.06 -17.38 -1.25
N ALA A 144 23.41 -16.42 -0.60
CA ALA A 144 22.19 -16.67 0.17
C ALA A 144 21.03 -17.11 -0.72
N ILE A 145 20.85 -16.49 -1.89
CA ILE A 145 19.85 -16.90 -2.89
C ILE A 145 20.16 -18.29 -3.46
N GLU A 146 21.41 -18.57 -3.81
CA GLU A 146 21.84 -19.91 -4.26
C GLU A 146 21.57 -20.98 -3.19
N ASN A 147 21.87 -20.68 -1.94
CA ASN A 147 21.59 -21.56 -0.80
C ASN A 147 20.09 -21.76 -0.57
N ALA A 148 19.28 -20.72 -0.77
CA ALA A 148 17.83 -20.80 -0.71
C ALA A 148 17.26 -21.72 -1.79
N ASN A 149 17.75 -21.55 -3.03
CA ASN A 149 17.41 -22.42 -4.16
C ASN A 149 17.78 -23.90 -3.90
N ASN A 150 18.83 -24.14 -3.09
CA ASN A 150 19.26 -25.47 -2.66
C ASN A 150 18.64 -25.92 -1.32
N GLY A 151 17.59 -25.24 -0.84
CA GLY A 151 16.74 -25.65 0.29
C GLY A 151 17.26 -25.30 1.69
N SER A 152 18.32 -24.52 1.80
CA SER A 152 19.02 -24.34 3.08
C SER A 152 18.65 -23.10 3.88
N LYS A 153 18.03 -22.06 3.28
CA LYS A 153 17.52 -20.87 3.99
C LYS A 153 16.37 -20.22 3.22
N LYS A 154 15.37 -19.68 3.92
CA LYS A 154 14.21 -19.09 3.25
C LYS A 154 14.08 -17.59 3.49
N THR A 155 14.60 -17.05 4.59
CA THR A 155 14.55 -15.61 4.88
C THR A 155 15.93 -14.98 4.72
N ILE A 156 16.06 -13.98 3.86
CA ILE A 156 17.30 -13.24 3.63
C ILE A 156 17.09 -11.80 4.11
N LEU A 157 17.86 -11.41 5.12
CA LEU A 157 17.86 -10.09 5.73
C LEU A 157 19.04 -9.30 5.18
N ILE A 158 18.78 -8.17 4.54
CA ILE A 158 19.80 -7.36 3.89
C ILE A 158 20.10 -6.15 4.77
N GLU A 159 21.36 -5.97 5.13
CA GLU A 159 21.82 -4.78 5.85
C GLU A 159 21.64 -3.50 5.01
N ASP A 160 21.59 -2.36 5.69
CA ASP A 160 21.56 -1.06 5.03
C ASP A 160 22.78 -0.89 4.10
N GLY A 161 22.53 -0.45 2.87
CA GLY A 161 23.57 -0.30 1.87
C GLY A 161 23.04 -0.26 0.43
N THR A 162 23.96 -0.02 -0.49
CA THR A 162 23.70 -0.09 -1.93
C THR A 162 24.43 -1.29 -2.53
N TYR A 163 23.67 -2.18 -3.15
CA TYR A 163 24.11 -3.44 -3.71
C TYR A 163 23.99 -3.36 -5.24
N THR A 164 25.10 -3.08 -5.91
CA THR A 164 25.14 -3.03 -7.38
C THR A 164 25.39 -4.44 -7.91
N LEU A 165 24.38 -5.03 -8.51
CA LEU A 165 24.41 -6.38 -9.04
C LEU A 165 25.22 -6.44 -10.33
N GLY A 166 25.91 -7.57 -10.54
CA GLY A 166 26.54 -7.89 -11.83
C GLY A 166 25.68 -8.79 -12.72
N ASN A 167 24.64 -9.41 -12.17
CA ASN A 167 23.68 -10.30 -12.83
C ASN A 167 22.36 -10.30 -12.05
N MET A 168 21.27 -10.75 -12.67
CA MET A 168 19.99 -10.95 -11.98
C MET A 168 20.09 -12.04 -10.89
N LEU A 169 19.26 -11.93 -9.86
CA LEU A 169 19.08 -12.94 -8.82
C LEU A 169 17.97 -13.90 -9.25
N TRP A 170 18.34 -15.15 -9.52
CA TRP A 170 17.39 -16.22 -9.87
C TRP A 170 16.84 -16.88 -8.60
N VAL A 171 15.52 -16.92 -8.45
CA VAL A 171 14.84 -17.51 -7.28
C VAL A 171 13.96 -18.66 -7.76
N SER A 172 14.41 -19.90 -7.57
CA SER A 172 13.67 -21.11 -7.98
C SER A 172 13.05 -21.90 -6.84
N ALA A 173 13.40 -21.59 -5.59
CA ALA A 173 12.80 -22.24 -4.42
C ALA A 173 11.56 -21.49 -3.94
N ASP A 174 10.60 -22.25 -3.43
CA ASP A 174 9.36 -21.71 -2.87
C ASP A 174 9.56 -21.14 -1.46
N GLY A 175 8.78 -20.13 -1.12
CA GLY A 175 8.73 -19.52 0.20
C GLY A 175 9.96 -18.69 0.55
N VAL A 176 10.70 -18.20 -0.46
CA VAL A 176 11.85 -17.32 -0.24
C VAL A 176 11.36 -15.91 0.09
N THR A 177 11.84 -15.35 1.19
CA THR A 177 11.63 -13.97 1.60
C THR A 177 12.94 -13.20 1.52
N VAL A 178 12.95 -12.08 0.82
CA VAL A 178 14.09 -11.14 0.78
C VAL A 178 13.63 -9.80 1.33
N ARG A 179 14.29 -9.31 2.38
CA ARG A 179 13.90 -8.05 3.02
C ARG A 179 15.01 -7.22 3.59
N GLY A 180 14.78 -5.91 3.70
CA GLY A 180 15.65 -5.01 4.44
C GLY A 180 15.62 -5.31 5.95
N ARG A 181 16.79 -5.36 6.58
CA ARG A 181 16.93 -5.66 8.01
C ARG A 181 16.38 -4.53 8.89
N SER A 182 16.56 -3.28 8.47
CA SER A 182 16.10 -2.08 9.17
C SER A 182 14.59 -1.83 9.04
N GLY A 183 13.91 -2.46 8.07
CA GLY A 183 12.53 -2.14 7.71
C GLY A 183 12.38 -0.82 6.92
N ASN A 184 13.48 -0.12 6.64
CA ASN A 184 13.47 1.12 5.87
C ASN A 184 13.83 0.86 4.40
N ARG A 185 12.83 0.93 3.52
CA ARG A 185 12.99 0.68 2.08
C ARG A 185 14.04 1.57 1.41
N GLU A 186 14.26 2.77 1.93
CA GLU A 186 15.22 3.74 1.38
C GLU A 186 16.66 3.47 1.82
N ALA A 187 16.85 2.64 2.85
CA ALA A 187 18.18 2.31 3.37
C ALA A 187 18.82 1.10 2.68
N VAL A 188 18.03 0.25 2.00
CA VAL A 188 18.50 -0.95 1.31
C VAL A 188 18.17 -0.86 -0.18
N ILE A 189 19.19 -0.63 -0.99
CA ILE A 189 19.05 -0.42 -2.43
C ILE A 189 19.69 -1.58 -3.19
N LEU A 190 18.88 -2.36 -3.89
CA LEU A 190 19.34 -3.32 -4.90
C LEU A 190 19.24 -2.66 -6.28
N GLN A 191 20.35 -2.62 -7.02
CA GLN A 191 20.35 -1.97 -8.32
C GLN A 191 21.16 -2.72 -9.37
N GLY A 192 20.74 -2.61 -10.63
CA GLY A 192 21.59 -2.93 -11.78
C GLY A 192 22.53 -1.78 -12.15
N ASP A 193 23.04 -1.82 -13.37
CA ASP A 193 23.97 -0.83 -13.93
C ASP A 193 23.26 0.29 -14.73
N GLY A 194 21.96 0.20 -14.98
CA GLY A 194 21.16 1.23 -15.64
C GLY A 194 19.96 0.68 -16.43
N MET A 195 19.02 1.55 -16.82
CA MET A 195 17.89 1.18 -17.70
C MET A 195 18.31 0.78 -19.12
N THR A 196 19.54 1.10 -19.51
CA THR A 196 20.17 0.64 -20.76
C THR A 196 21.41 -0.22 -20.45
N GLY A 197 21.46 -0.77 -19.24
CA GLY A 197 22.59 -1.53 -18.71
C GLY A 197 22.58 -3.00 -19.14
N SER A 198 23.45 -3.80 -18.54
CA SER A 198 23.60 -5.24 -18.78
C SER A 198 22.75 -6.10 -17.83
N VAL A 199 22.37 -5.59 -16.67
CA VAL A 199 21.54 -6.33 -15.71
C VAL A 199 20.07 -6.19 -16.09
N SER A 200 19.47 -7.27 -16.57
CA SER A 200 18.08 -7.28 -17.02
C SER A 200 17.08 -7.15 -15.87
N HIS A 201 17.31 -7.82 -14.75
CA HIS A 201 16.38 -7.87 -13.60
C HIS A 201 17.10 -7.75 -12.26
N ILE A 202 16.38 -7.33 -11.21
CA ILE A 202 16.85 -7.60 -9.84
C ILE A 202 16.51 -9.05 -9.49
N PHE A 203 15.22 -9.39 -9.48
CA PHE A 203 14.75 -10.75 -9.20
C PHE A 203 14.06 -11.35 -10.44
N ASN A 204 14.45 -12.58 -10.77
CA ASN A 204 13.76 -13.41 -11.75
C ASN A 204 13.33 -14.70 -11.04
N VAL A 205 12.02 -14.91 -10.92
CA VAL A 205 11.41 -15.75 -9.89
C VAL A 205 10.61 -16.87 -10.55
N ALA A 206 10.92 -18.11 -10.22
CA ALA A 206 10.22 -19.31 -10.68
C ALA A 206 9.63 -20.16 -9.55
N GLY A 207 9.95 -19.86 -8.29
CA GLY A 207 9.37 -20.51 -7.12
C GLY A 207 8.17 -19.74 -6.55
N ASP A 208 7.25 -20.47 -5.94
CA ASP A 208 6.02 -19.95 -5.31
C ASP A 208 6.31 -19.24 -3.99
N ASP A 209 5.33 -18.53 -3.44
CA ASP A 209 5.38 -17.88 -2.12
C ASP A 209 6.58 -16.93 -1.93
N PHE A 210 7.06 -16.32 -3.02
CA PHE A 210 8.19 -15.38 -2.97
C PHE A 210 7.75 -14.04 -2.39
N THR A 211 8.48 -13.55 -1.38
CA THR A 211 8.21 -12.27 -0.71
C THR A 211 9.37 -11.30 -0.87
N VAL A 212 9.07 -10.07 -1.28
CA VAL A 212 10.01 -8.94 -1.26
C VAL A 212 9.44 -7.82 -0.41
N ARG A 213 10.23 -7.31 0.54
CA ARG A 213 9.78 -6.18 1.37
C ARG A 213 10.87 -5.30 1.91
N ASP A 214 10.54 -4.04 2.19
CA ASP A 214 11.47 -3.11 2.83
C ASP A 214 12.75 -2.84 1.99
N LEU A 215 12.63 -2.79 0.64
CA LEU A 215 13.74 -2.60 -0.30
C LEU A 215 13.43 -1.54 -1.38
N THR A 216 14.47 -0.87 -1.87
CA THR A 216 14.46 -0.15 -3.15
C THR A 216 15.06 -1.01 -4.26
N LEU A 217 14.36 -1.17 -5.38
CA LEU A 217 14.76 -1.95 -6.56
C LEU A 217 14.85 -1.02 -7.77
N ARG A 218 16.04 -0.91 -8.39
CA ARG A 218 16.23 0.11 -9.43
C ARG A 218 17.25 -0.18 -10.52
N ARG A 219 17.21 0.63 -11.58
CA ARG A 219 18.27 0.72 -12.61
C ARG A 219 18.60 -0.61 -13.28
N VAL A 220 17.58 -1.30 -13.76
CA VAL A 220 17.73 -2.54 -14.54
C VAL A 220 17.17 -2.35 -15.95
N ALA A 221 17.68 -3.11 -16.91
CA ALA A 221 17.35 -2.96 -18.32
C ALA A 221 15.93 -3.41 -18.67
N ASN A 222 15.33 -4.33 -17.89
CA ASN A 222 13.98 -4.82 -18.09
C ASN A 222 13.16 -4.55 -16.81
N HIS A 223 12.87 -5.58 -16.01
CA HIS A 223 11.96 -5.51 -14.86
C HIS A 223 12.70 -5.62 -13.53
N ALA A 224 12.30 -4.85 -12.51
CA ALA A 224 12.87 -5.05 -11.18
C ALA A 224 12.54 -6.45 -10.65
N ILE A 225 11.29 -6.90 -10.82
CA ILE A 225 10.88 -8.27 -10.54
C ILE A 225 10.16 -8.84 -11.76
N GLN A 226 10.58 -10.01 -12.21
CA GLN A 226 9.78 -10.84 -13.11
C GLN A 226 9.43 -12.17 -12.43
N LEU A 227 8.14 -12.49 -12.41
CA LEU A 227 7.64 -13.82 -12.12
C LEU A 227 7.56 -14.62 -13.42
N GLN A 228 8.04 -15.85 -13.39
CA GLN A 228 7.80 -16.82 -14.45
C GLN A 228 6.33 -17.25 -14.44
N VAL A 229 5.94 -17.97 -15.48
CA VAL A 229 4.59 -18.52 -15.60
C VAL A 229 4.34 -19.49 -14.44
N ASN A 230 3.12 -19.49 -13.88
CA ASN A 230 2.71 -20.37 -12.77
C ASN A 230 3.40 -20.13 -11.42
N VAL A 231 3.75 -18.88 -11.11
CA VAL A 231 4.21 -18.52 -9.77
C VAL A 231 3.03 -18.05 -8.92
N ASP A 232 2.75 -18.76 -7.83
CA ASP A 232 1.65 -18.47 -6.93
C ASP A 232 2.14 -17.81 -5.63
N GLY A 233 1.25 -17.11 -4.92
CA GLY A 233 1.52 -16.61 -3.55
C GLY A 233 2.55 -15.48 -3.44
N PHE A 234 2.88 -14.81 -4.54
CA PHE A 234 3.85 -13.69 -4.54
C PHE A 234 3.40 -12.53 -3.64
N THR A 235 4.32 -11.97 -2.86
CA THR A 235 4.06 -10.80 -2.00
C THR A 235 5.11 -9.71 -2.17
N VAL A 236 4.63 -8.47 -2.34
CA VAL A 236 5.42 -7.25 -2.23
C VAL A 236 4.79 -6.34 -1.18
N ASP A 237 5.60 -5.89 -0.22
CA ASP A 237 5.18 -4.95 0.83
C ASP A 237 6.27 -3.90 1.10
N ASN A 238 5.92 -2.62 1.22
CA ASN A 238 6.85 -1.55 1.59
C ASN A 238 8.11 -1.51 0.69
N ALA A 239 7.95 -1.70 -0.62
CA ALA A 239 9.04 -1.64 -1.59
C ALA A 239 9.02 -0.32 -2.39
N HIS A 240 10.15 0.01 -3.03
CA HIS A 240 10.28 1.14 -3.94
C HIS A 240 10.87 0.67 -5.28
N PHE A 241 10.04 0.63 -6.31
CA PHE A 241 10.42 0.36 -7.69
C PHE A 241 10.75 1.67 -8.40
N LEU A 242 11.99 1.79 -8.87
CA LEU A 242 12.51 3.07 -9.36
C LEU A 242 13.33 2.88 -10.63
N ASP A 243 12.96 3.59 -11.70
CA ASP A 243 13.77 3.66 -12.94
C ASP A 243 14.14 2.29 -13.53
N THR A 244 13.14 1.53 -14.00
CA THR A 244 13.30 0.27 -14.77
C THR A 244 13.18 0.53 -16.27
N GLY A 245 13.91 -0.22 -17.10
CA GLY A 245 13.88 -0.06 -18.56
C GLY A 245 12.57 -0.50 -19.22
N GLU A 246 11.85 -1.43 -18.57
CA GLU A 246 10.53 -1.93 -18.96
C GLU A 246 9.60 -1.95 -17.72
N GLN A 247 8.53 -2.75 -17.73
CA GLN A 247 7.55 -2.87 -16.64
C GLN A 247 8.23 -3.17 -15.29
N MET A 248 7.83 -2.52 -14.21
CA MET A 248 8.53 -2.63 -12.93
C MET A 248 8.37 -4.00 -12.26
N LEU A 249 7.13 -4.52 -12.25
CA LEU A 249 6.77 -5.87 -11.82
C LEU A 249 6.06 -6.57 -12.97
N LYS A 250 6.64 -7.68 -13.46
CA LYS A 250 6.14 -8.43 -14.61
C LYS A 250 5.72 -9.84 -14.20
N VAL A 251 4.58 -10.32 -14.68
CA VAL A 251 4.28 -11.76 -14.77
C VAL A 251 4.46 -12.19 -16.22
N ALA A 252 5.21 -13.26 -16.44
CA ALA A 252 5.46 -13.81 -17.77
C ALA A 252 4.17 -14.38 -18.41
N TYR A 253 4.16 -14.44 -19.74
CA TYR A 253 3.03 -14.97 -20.51
C TYR A 253 3.43 -16.20 -21.32
N ASP A 254 2.62 -17.26 -21.24
CA ASP A 254 2.72 -18.42 -22.12
C ASP A 254 1.36 -18.70 -22.78
N ALA A 255 1.21 -18.25 -24.02
CA ALA A 255 0.03 -18.49 -24.84
C ALA A 255 -0.23 -19.99 -25.09
N GLY A 256 0.79 -20.85 -24.98
CA GLY A 256 0.68 -22.29 -25.14
C GLY A 256 0.14 -23.02 -23.92
N ASN A 257 0.09 -22.36 -22.76
CA ASN A 257 -0.28 -22.98 -21.49
C ASN A 257 -1.14 -22.04 -20.60
N MET A 258 -2.35 -21.74 -21.05
CA MET A 258 -3.29 -20.90 -20.29
C MET A 258 -3.80 -21.53 -18.98
N SER A 259 -3.57 -22.81 -18.74
CA SER A 259 -3.85 -23.44 -17.43
C SER A 259 -2.85 -23.03 -16.35
N ALA A 260 -1.69 -22.51 -16.73
CA ALA A 260 -0.62 -22.11 -15.83
C ALA A 260 -0.78 -20.62 -15.48
N SER A 261 -1.66 -20.34 -14.51
CA SER A 261 -1.90 -18.98 -14.02
C SER A 261 -1.04 -18.66 -12.81
N SER A 262 -0.80 -17.36 -12.58
CA SER A 262 -0.14 -16.87 -11.38
C SER A 262 -1.21 -16.41 -10.38
N ASP A 263 -1.38 -17.12 -9.28
CA ASP A 263 -2.55 -16.99 -8.42
C ASP A 263 -2.20 -16.40 -7.04
N GLY A 264 -3.08 -15.55 -6.52
CA GLY A 264 -3.04 -15.09 -5.13
C GLY A 264 -1.93 -14.08 -4.79
N GLY A 265 -1.44 -13.32 -5.76
CA GLY A 265 -0.40 -12.31 -5.50
C GLY A 265 -0.92 -11.08 -4.73
N LEU A 266 -0.05 -10.50 -3.91
CA LEU A 266 -0.31 -9.30 -3.10
C LEU A 266 0.76 -8.25 -3.37
N VAL A 267 0.34 -7.04 -3.74
CA VAL A 267 1.22 -5.86 -3.89
C VAL A 267 0.66 -4.74 -3.02
N GLU A 268 1.38 -4.37 -1.97
CA GLU A 268 0.92 -3.35 -1.03
C GLU A 268 1.99 -2.40 -0.50
N ASN A 269 1.51 -1.24 0.00
CA ASN A 269 2.31 -0.21 0.68
C ASN A 269 3.54 0.27 -0.10
N SER A 270 3.56 0.10 -1.42
CA SER A 270 4.76 0.24 -2.26
C SER A 270 4.70 1.48 -3.14
N LEU A 271 5.88 1.93 -3.58
CA LEU A 271 6.05 3.09 -4.45
C LEU A 271 6.63 2.62 -5.79
N PHE A 272 6.03 3.05 -6.89
CA PHE A 272 6.45 2.78 -8.26
C PHE A 272 6.63 4.12 -8.96
N GLU A 273 7.85 4.49 -9.33
CA GLU A 273 8.05 5.77 -9.99
C GLU A 273 9.24 5.85 -10.96
N TYR A 274 9.16 6.84 -11.84
CA TYR A 274 10.31 7.33 -12.61
C TYR A 274 10.78 8.67 -12.06
N SER A 275 12.05 8.71 -11.65
CA SER A 275 12.67 9.88 -11.02
C SER A 275 12.80 11.07 -11.96
N ALA A 276 12.91 10.81 -13.28
CA ALA A 276 12.97 11.83 -14.31
C ALA A 276 11.61 12.48 -14.61
N GLY A 277 10.55 12.07 -13.91
CA GLY A 277 9.19 12.52 -14.18
C GLY A 277 8.63 11.97 -15.49
N ARG A 278 9.25 10.97 -16.10
CA ARG A 278 8.79 10.16 -17.25
C ARG A 278 9.69 8.94 -17.40
N GLY A 279 9.21 7.89 -18.06
CA GLY A 279 10.00 6.69 -18.31
C GLY A 279 10.98 6.82 -19.49
N PRO A 280 11.83 5.80 -19.70
CA PRO A 280 12.87 5.81 -20.73
C PRO A 280 12.37 5.53 -22.15
N GLN A 281 11.19 4.92 -22.29
CA GLN A 281 10.57 4.50 -23.54
C GLN A 281 9.07 4.20 -23.32
N TYR A 282 8.35 3.73 -24.35
CA TYR A 282 6.90 3.46 -24.24
C TYR A 282 6.57 2.06 -23.69
N TYR A 283 7.43 1.05 -23.86
CA TYR A 283 7.16 -0.31 -23.36
C TYR A 283 7.50 -0.42 -21.86
N ILE A 284 6.74 0.31 -21.05
CA ILE A 284 6.89 0.44 -19.61
C ILE A 284 5.52 0.38 -18.93
N GLY A 285 5.52 -0.02 -17.66
CA GLY A 285 4.32 -0.17 -16.83
C GLY A 285 4.71 -0.29 -15.36
N GLY A 286 3.73 -0.25 -14.45
CA GLY A 286 3.98 -0.48 -13.03
C GLY A 286 3.92 -1.98 -12.72
N VAL A 287 2.72 -2.46 -12.44
CA VAL A 287 2.41 -3.90 -12.39
C VAL A 287 1.85 -4.32 -13.74
N ASP A 288 2.48 -5.29 -14.40
CA ASP A 288 2.01 -5.88 -15.65
C ASP A 288 1.92 -7.40 -15.55
N ALA A 289 0.69 -7.90 -15.39
CA ALA A 289 0.43 -9.29 -15.06
C ALA A 289 -0.43 -9.98 -16.12
N HIS A 290 0.10 -11.07 -16.70
CA HIS A 290 -0.65 -11.94 -17.59
C HIS A 290 -1.17 -13.17 -16.86
N ASN A 291 -2.37 -13.62 -17.24
CA ASN A 291 -3.00 -14.85 -16.72
C ASN A 291 -2.90 -14.94 -15.19
N ALA A 292 -3.18 -13.84 -14.50
CA ALA A 292 -3.02 -13.71 -13.06
C ALA A 292 -4.39 -13.70 -12.38
N LYS A 293 -4.57 -14.50 -11.32
CA LYS A 293 -5.90 -14.69 -10.70
C LYS A 293 -5.92 -14.40 -9.21
N ASN A 294 -6.99 -13.76 -8.74
CA ASN A 294 -7.23 -13.47 -7.32
C ASN A 294 -6.12 -12.60 -6.69
N TRP A 295 -5.52 -11.71 -7.49
CA TRP A 295 -4.50 -10.78 -7.02
C TRP A 295 -5.11 -9.60 -6.28
N ILE A 296 -4.36 -9.03 -5.34
CA ILE A 296 -4.70 -7.80 -4.62
C ILE A 296 -3.58 -6.78 -4.85
N VAL A 297 -3.95 -5.60 -5.34
CA VAL A 297 -3.05 -4.45 -5.47
C VAL A 297 -3.64 -3.30 -4.67
N ARG A 298 -3.04 -2.97 -3.53
CA ARG A 298 -3.61 -1.99 -2.60
C ARG A 298 -2.63 -1.06 -1.92
N ASP A 299 -3.08 0.12 -1.53
CA ASP A 299 -2.30 1.03 -0.68
C ASP A 299 -0.93 1.42 -1.30
N ASN A 300 -0.83 1.37 -2.63
CA ASN A 300 0.40 1.72 -3.37
C ASN A 300 0.31 3.13 -3.98
N VAL A 301 1.48 3.65 -4.35
CA VAL A 301 1.60 4.90 -5.10
C VAL A 301 2.33 4.65 -6.42
N PHE A 302 1.73 5.04 -7.54
CA PHE A 302 2.32 4.96 -8.87
C PHE A 302 2.50 6.36 -9.45
N LYS A 303 3.71 6.69 -9.93
CA LYS A 303 4.00 8.03 -10.44
C LYS A 303 4.79 8.02 -11.74
N ASN A 304 4.40 8.91 -12.65
CA ASN A 304 5.18 9.27 -13.83
C ASN A 304 5.51 8.09 -14.76
N ILE A 305 4.65 7.06 -14.78
CA ILE A 305 4.74 5.96 -15.74
C ILE A 305 4.13 6.46 -17.05
N LYS A 306 4.92 7.26 -17.75
CA LYS A 306 4.54 7.92 -19.00
C LYS A 306 5.63 7.84 -20.03
N SER A 307 5.22 7.62 -21.26
CA SER A 307 6.08 7.46 -22.41
C SER A 307 6.76 8.77 -22.80
N PRO A 308 8.04 8.75 -23.18
CA PRO A 308 8.70 9.92 -23.74
C PRO A 308 8.39 10.16 -25.22
N SER A 309 8.06 9.11 -26.00
CA SER A 309 7.91 9.14 -27.47
C SER A 309 7.21 7.89 -28.02
N ASP A 310 6.91 7.92 -29.32
CA ASP A 310 6.47 6.80 -30.17
C ASP A 310 5.05 6.25 -29.92
N ASP A 311 4.75 5.82 -28.69
CA ASP A 311 3.46 5.24 -28.33
C ASP A 311 3.13 5.47 -26.85
N ILE A 312 1.91 5.10 -26.46
CA ILE A 312 1.37 5.20 -25.10
C ILE A 312 2.02 4.17 -24.18
N ALA A 313 2.44 4.58 -22.98
CA ALA A 313 2.94 3.65 -21.97
C ALA A 313 1.85 2.66 -21.52
N GLU A 314 2.22 1.48 -21.04
CA GLU A 314 1.26 0.54 -20.41
C GLU A 314 0.67 1.14 -19.13
N PHE A 315 -0.30 0.42 -18.55
CA PHE A 315 -0.97 0.90 -17.34
C PHE A 315 -0.01 0.92 -16.15
N ALA A 316 -0.28 1.80 -15.18
CA ALA A 316 0.35 1.71 -13.87
C ALA A 316 0.01 0.38 -13.19
N ILE A 317 -1.21 -0.13 -13.38
CA ILE A 317 -1.66 -1.43 -12.91
C ILE A 317 -2.39 -2.14 -14.06
N HIS A 318 -1.83 -3.23 -14.58
CA HIS A 318 -2.36 -3.96 -15.73
C HIS A 318 -2.52 -5.45 -15.45
N PHE A 319 -3.74 -5.97 -15.62
CA PHE A 319 -4.03 -7.40 -15.54
C PHE A 319 -4.77 -7.84 -16.81
N TRP A 320 -4.18 -8.74 -17.58
CA TRP A 320 -4.68 -9.11 -18.91
C TRP A 320 -4.37 -10.57 -19.26
N SER A 321 -4.72 -11.00 -20.47
CA SER A 321 -4.56 -12.39 -20.94
C SER A 321 -5.33 -13.40 -20.07
N GLU A 322 -6.65 -13.26 -19.97
CA GLU A 322 -7.54 -14.10 -19.13
C GLU A 322 -7.19 -14.06 -17.62
N SER A 323 -6.63 -12.95 -17.17
CA SER A 323 -6.54 -12.64 -15.73
C SER A 323 -7.93 -12.60 -15.10
N ALA A 324 -8.06 -12.86 -13.80
CA ALA A 324 -9.37 -12.92 -13.16
C ALA A 324 -9.39 -12.49 -11.70
N ASN A 325 -10.53 -11.96 -11.24
CA ASN A 325 -10.80 -11.68 -9.83
C ASN A 325 -9.77 -10.78 -9.12
N THR A 326 -9.06 -9.92 -9.87
CA THR A 326 -8.14 -8.94 -9.29
C THR A 326 -8.90 -7.90 -8.48
N LEU A 327 -8.43 -7.57 -7.29
CA LEU A 327 -8.86 -6.42 -6.49
C LEU A 327 -7.80 -5.32 -6.57
N VAL A 328 -8.18 -4.14 -7.07
CA VAL A 328 -7.34 -2.94 -7.10
C VAL A 328 -8.00 -1.86 -6.23
N GLU A 329 -7.43 -1.58 -5.05
CA GLU A 329 -8.04 -0.65 -4.10
C GLU A 329 -7.09 0.28 -3.34
N ARG A 330 -7.53 1.48 -2.96
CA ARG A 330 -6.76 2.43 -2.15
C ARG A 330 -5.38 2.79 -2.73
N ASN A 331 -5.22 2.71 -4.05
CA ASN A 331 -4.00 3.15 -4.71
C ASN A 331 -4.09 4.63 -5.11
N THR A 332 -2.96 5.32 -5.04
CA THR A 332 -2.78 6.66 -5.58
C THR A 332 -2.00 6.59 -6.88
N ILE A 333 -2.55 7.08 -7.99
CA ILE A 333 -1.90 7.08 -9.31
C ILE A 333 -1.76 8.53 -9.78
N VAL A 334 -0.54 8.93 -10.15
CA VAL A 334 -0.21 10.32 -10.50
C VAL A 334 0.59 10.36 -11.79
N ASN A 335 0.08 11.07 -12.80
CA ASN A 335 0.79 11.35 -14.06
C ASN A 335 1.27 10.08 -14.79
N CYS A 336 0.46 9.03 -14.79
CA CYS A 336 0.67 7.84 -15.63
C CYS A 336 -0.18 7.97 -16.89
N ASP A 337 0.37 7.60 -18.06
CA ASP A 337 -0.37 7.71 -19.33
C ASP A 337 -1.69 6.94 -19.27
N ARG A 338 -1.63 5.72 -18.69
CA ARG A 338 -2.79 4.89 -18.37
C ARG A 338 -2.75 4.47 -16.89
N GLY A 339 -3.90 4.52 -16.22
CA GLY A 339 -4.00 4.24 -14.78
C GLY A 339 -4.13 2.74 -14.47
N ILE A 340 -5.35 2.21 -14.56
CA ILE A 340 -5.68 0.81 -14.24
C ILE A 340 -6.31 0.14 -15.46
N GLY A 341 -5.80 -1.01 -15.87
CA GLY A 341 -6.24 -1.76 -17.05
C GLY A 341 -6.66 -3.18 -16.68
N PHE A 342 -7.91 -3.53 -16.97
CA PHE A 342 -8.38 -4.91 -17.00
C PHE A 342 -8.56 -5.33 -18.47
N GLY A 343 -7.66 -6.20 -18.92
CA GLY A 343 -7.52 -6.65 -20.30
C GLY A 343 -6.87 -5.61 -21.23
N LEU A 344 -6.63 -6.00 -22.48
CA LEU A 344 -6.13 -5.15 -23.58
C LEU A 344 -6.42 -5.84 -24.93
N GLY A 345 -7.10 -5.15 -25.84
CA GLY A 345 -7.46 -5.69 -27.15
C GLY A 345 -8.33 -6.95 -27.06
N ASP A 346 -7.78 -8.08 -27.52
CA ASP A 346 -8.40 -9.41 -27.52
C ASP A 346 -7.92 -10.30 -26.37
N ARG A 347 -7.22 -9.73 -25.38
CA ARG A 347 -6.69 -10.42 -24.21
C ARG A 347 -7.36 -9.90 -22.95
N GLY A 348 -8.44 -10.58 -22.56
CA GLY A 348 -9.36 -10.09 -21.56
C GLY A 348 -8.99 -10.25 -20.09
N HIS A 349 -9.97 -9.89 -19.27
CA HIS A 349 -10.01 -10.08 -17.81
C HIS A 349 -11.42 -10.49 -17.37
N VAL A 350 -11.55 -11.38 -16.38
CA VAL A 350 -12.85 -11.87 -15.89
C VAL A 350 -13.06 -11.54 -14.41
N GLY A 351 -14.16 -10.87 -14.10
CA GLY A 351 -14.53 -10.45 -12.76
C GLY A 351 -13.62 -9.33 -12.26
N GLY A 352 -13.30 -9.37 -10.97
CA GLY A 352 -12.45 -8.37 -10.34
C GLY A 352 -13.16 -7.06 -9.98
N THR A 353 -12.45 -6.24 -9.23
CA THR A 353 -12.97 -4.99 -8.65
C THR A 353 -11.90 -3.91 -8.66
N ILE A 354 -12.25 -2.73 -9.16
CA ILE A 354 -11.43 -1.52 -9.08
C ILE A 354 -12.21 -0.53 -8.21
N ARG A 355 -11.74 -0.26 -6.98
CA ARG A 355 -12.48 0.58 -6.03
C ARG A 355 -11.62 1.48 -5.16
N ASN A 356 -12.18 2.59 -4.68
CA ASN A 356 -11.51 3.46 -3.72
C ASN A 356 -10.09 3.85 -4.16
N ASN A 357 -9.84 4.07 -5.45
CA ASN A 357 -8.54 4.58 -5.93
C ASN A 357 -8.63 6.09 -6.19
N MET A 358 -7.51 6.80 -5.99
CA MET A 358 -7.37 8.21 -6.35
C MET A 358 -6.41 8.34 -7.52
N ILE A 359 -6.88 8.87 -8.65
CA ILE A 359 -6.11 8.96 -9.89
C ILE A 359 -6.08 10.41 -10.38
N TYR A 360 -4.88 10.96 -10.47
CA TYR A 360 -4.65 12.31 -10.99
C TYR A 360 -3.74 12.29 -12.21
N HIS A 361 -4.10 13.09 -13.20
CA HIS A 361 -3.18 13.46 -14.27
C HIS A 361 -3.13 14.97 -14.42
N ASP A 362 -1.93 15.54 -14.47
CA ASP A 362 -1.70 16.95 -14.71
C ASP A 362 -2.07 17.37 -16.15
N GLY A 363 -1.88 18.66 -16.46
CA GLY A 363 -2.12 19.20 -17.80
C GLY A 363 -1.00 18.91 -18.79
N SER A 364 -0.02 18.05 -18.47
CA SER A 364 0.99 17.66 -19.46
C SER A 364 0.33 16.83 -20.55
N GLU A 365 0.44 17.33 -21.78
CA GLU A 365 -0.04 16.64 -22.98
C GLU A 365 1.06 15.70 -23.52
N GLY A 366 0.68 14.76 -24.36
CA GLY A 366 1.58 13.75 -24.90
C GLY A 366 0.81 12.48 -25.25
N PHE A 367 1.18 11.38 -24.60
CA PHE A 367 0.50 10.09 -24.72
C PHE A 367 -0.47 9.82 -23.57
N ALA A 368 -0.92 10.87 -22.88
CA ALA A 368 -1.94 10.74 -21.85
C ALA A 368 -3.22 10.11 -22.43
N ASP A 369 -3.74 9.10 -21.74
CA ASP A 369 -4.83 8.25 -22.18
C ASP A 369 -5.79 7.94 -21.01
N VAL A 370 -6.69 6.99 -21.22
CA VAL A 370 -7.71 6.58 -20.24
C VAL A 370 -7.10 6.17 -18.90
N GLN A 371 -7.74 6.59 -17.80
CA GLN A 371 -7.26 6.30 -16.44
C GLN A 371 -7.79 4.97 -15.90
N ILE A 372 -8.98 4.53 -16.32
CA ILE A 372 -9.43 3.14 -16.13
C ILE A 372 -9.91 2.57 -17.46
N GLY A 373 -9.21 1.57 -17.98
CA GLY A 373 -9.53 0.88 -19.23
C GLY A 373 -10.02 -0.54 -18.99
N LEU A 374 -11.14 -0.90 -19.63
CA LEU A 374 -11.71 -2.25 -19.62
C LEU A 374 -11.79 -2.75 -21.07
N GLU A 375 -10.98 -3.74 -21.45
CA GLU A 375 -10.94 -4.27 -22.81
C GLU A 375 -11.00 -5.80 -22.78
N ASP A 376 -11.98 -6.40 -23.47
CA ASP A 376 -12.36 -7.81 -23.26
C ASP A 376 -12.57 -8.16 -21.76
N ALA A 377 -13.13 -7.21 -21.02
CA ALA A 377 -13.39 -7.32 -19.59
C ALA A 377 -14.81 -7.82 -19.33
N ARG A 378 -14.96 -8.94 -18.62
CA ARG A 378 -16.25 -9.59 -18.40
C ARG A 378 -16.62 -9.60 -16.92
N ASN A 379 -17.77 -9.05 -16.55
CA ASN A 379 -18.30 -9.02 -15.18
C ASN A 379 -17.44 -8.26 -14.14
N SER A 380 -16.55 -7.38 -14.58
CA SER A 380 -15.75 -6.53 -13.70
C SER A 380 -16.59 -5.43 -13.04
N GLN A 381 -16.21 -5.04 -11.82
CA GLN A 381 -16.85 -3.97 -11.06
C GLN A 381 -15.89 -2.79 -10.90
N VAL A 382 -16.35 -1.57 -11.18
CA VAL A 382 -15.58 -0.33 -11.04
C VAL A 382 -16.39 0.68 -10.24
N TYR A 383 -16.03 0.91 -8.98
CA TYR A 383 -16.83 1.79 -8.14
C TYR A 383 -16.09 2.60 -7.12
N ASN A 384 -16.64 3.76 -6.74
CA ASN A 384 -16.08 4.62 -5.70
C ASN A 384 -14.60 4.98 -5.97
N ASN A 385 -14.22 5.20 -7.22
CA ASN A 385 -12.92 5.78 -7.56
C ASN A 385 -13.05 7.30 -7.74
N THR A 386 -12.01 8.06 -7.41
CA THR A 386 -11.91 9.50 -7.69
C THR A 386 -10.86 9.75 -8.75
N ILE A 387 -11.22 10.33 -9.89
CA ILE A 387 -10.34 10.57 -11.04
C ILE A 387 -10.39 12.04 -11.43
N PHE A 388 -9.23 12.71 -11.48
CA PHE A 388 -9.14 14.08 -11.97
C PHE A 388 -8.04 14.24 -13.01
N MET A 389 -8.43 14.62 -14.23
CA MET A 389 -7.54 14.76 -15.37
C MET A 389 -7.52 16.23 -15.84
N ALA A 390 -6.39 16.90 -15.68
CA ALA A 390 -6.18 18.25 -16.20
C ALA A 390 -5.73 18.28 -17.67
N ASN A 391 -5.26 17.15 -18.21
CA ASN A 391 -4.96 16.97 -19.63
C ASN A 391 -6.22 17.01 -20.52
N SER A 392 -6.04 17.04 -21.84
CA SER A 392 -7.12 17.14 -22.81
C SER A 392 -7.90 15.84 -23.11
N TYR A 393 -7.48 14.69 -22.58
CA TYR A 393 -8.12 13.40 -22.85
C TYR A 393 -9.56 13.35 -22.30
N GLN A 394 -10.47 12.79 -23.08
CA GLN A 394 -11.92 13.02 -22.91
C GLN A 394 -12.58 12.08 -21.91
N ASN A 395 -12.03 10.88 -21.72
CA ASN A 395 -12.66 9.80 -20.97
C ASN A 395 -11.80 9.41 -19.76
N ALA A 396 -12.37 9.49 -18.56
CA ALA A 396 -11.72 8.97 -17.35
C ALA A 396 -11.78 7.44 -17.31
N ILE A 397 -12.91 6.88 -17.74
CA ILE A 397 -13.17 5.44 -17.76
C ILE A 397 -13.68 5.04 -19.14
N GLU A 398 -13.05 4.05 -19.76
CA GLU A 398 -13.51 3.45 -21.00
C GLU A 398 -13.74 1.95 -20.82
N TYR A 399 -14.76 1.46 -21.50
CA TYR A 399 -14.99 0.03 -21.68
C TYR A 399 -15.24 -0.25 -23.15
N ARG A 400 -14.45 -1.17 -23.71
CA ARG A 400 -14.26 -1.30 -25.17
C ARG A 400 -14.41 -2.72 -25.65
N PHE A 401 -14.83 -2.83 -26.91
CA PHE A 401 -15.07 -4.06 -27.66
C PHE A 401 -16.32 -4.83 -27.23
N GLU A 402 -16.96 -5.50 -28.19
CA GLU A 402 -18.16 -6.30 -27.99
C GLU A 402 -18.00 -7.41 -26.93
N SER A 403 -16.78 -7.91 -26.75
CA SER A 403 -16.47 -8.92 -25.73
C SER A 403 -16.53 -8.38 -24.29
N THR A 404 -16.37 -7.06 -24.10
CA THR A 404 -16.56 -6.42 -22.78
C THR A 404 -18.04 -6.36 -22.44
N THR A 405 -18.43 -7.17 -21.46
CA THR A 405 -19.84 -7.42 -21.12
C THR A 405 -20.03 -7.58 -19.61
N GLY A 406 -21.23 -7.26 -19.13
CA GLY A 406 -21.59 -7.45 -17.72
C GLY A 406 -20.84 -6.54 -16.74
N VAL A 407 -20.03 -5.58 -17.23
CA VAL A 407 -19.30 -4.64 -16.38
C VAL A 407 -20.27 -3.72 -15.64
N GLN A 408 -19.90 -3.37 -14.41
CA GLN A 408 -20.70 -2.54 -13.52
C GLN A 408 -19.88 -1.32 -13.08
N ILE A 409 -20.32 -0.12 -13.43
CA ILE A 409 -19.57 1.13 -13.19
C ILE A 409 -20.43 2.08 -12.36
N TYR A 410 -20.14 2.20 -11.07
CA TYR A 410 -21.00 2.91 -10.11
C TYR A 410 -20.23 3.87 -9.20
N ASN A 411 -20.88 4.94 -8.73
CA ASN A 411 -20.32 5.80 -7.66
C ASN A 411 -18.91 6.35 -7.93
N ASN A 412 -18.45 6.44 -9.18
CA ASN A 412 -17.16 7.06 -9.48
C ASN A 412 -17.32 8.58 -9.55
N LEU A 413 -16.36 9.31 -8.98
CA LEU A 413 -16.25 10.76 -9.05
C LEU A 413 -15.15 11.13 -10.04
N THR A 414 -15.52 11.71 -11.17
CA THR A 414 -14.60 12.03 -12.26
C THR A 414 -14.86 13.43 -12.82
N ASN A 415 -13.90 14.02 -13.52
CA ASN A 415 -14.09 15.27 -14.29
C ASN A 415 -14.14 15.06 -15.81
N ARG A 416 -14.15 13.80 -16.24
CA ARG A 416 -14.15 13.34 -17.64
C ARG A 416 -15.22 12.28 -17.82
N ALA A 417 -15.52 11.92 -19.06
CA ALA A 417 -16.61 11.02 -19.35
C ALA A 417 -16.31 9.55 -18.95
N ILE A 418 -17.39 8.79 -18.74
CA ILE A 418 -17.39 7.32 -18.64
C ILE A 418 -18.07 6.81 -19.90
N THR A 419 -17.35 6.09 -20.75
CA THR A 419 -17.77 5.90 -22.15
C THR A 419 -17.69 4.43 -22.60
N ALA A 420 -18.81 3.92 -23.11
CA ALA A 420 -18.82 2.69 -23.91
C ALA A 420 -18.22 2.97 -25.28
N ARG A 421 -17.33 2.11 -25.75
CA ARG A 421 -16.78 2.19 -27.11
C ARG A 421 -16.83 0.82 -27.79
N ASP A 422 -16.74 0.84 -29.11
CA ASP A 422 -16.41 -0.35 -29.92
C ASP A 422 -17.36 -1.55 -29.70
N GLY A 423 -18.62 -1.31 -29.35
CA GLY A 423 -19.64 -2.34 -29.14
C GLY A 423 -19.75 -2.89 -27.72
N ALA A 424 -18.97 -2.40 -26.76
CA ALA A 424 -19.02 -2.85 -25.38
C ALA A 424 -20.36 -2.59 -24.69
N SER A 425 -20.68 -3.40 -23.69
CA SER A 425 -21.92 -3.29 -22.91
C SER A 425 -21.66 -3.39 -21.41
N GLY A 426 -22.44 -2.65 -20.63
CA GLY A 426 -22.29 -2.58 -19.17
C GLY A 426 -23.41 -1.77 -18.52
N THR A 427 -23.46 -1.79 -17.20
CA THR A 427 -24.40 -0.98 -16.41
C THR A 427 -23.65 0.18 -15.77
N VAL A 428 -24.05 1.42 -16.09
CA VAL A 428 -23.43 2.65 -15.58
C VAL A 428 -24.49 3.45 -14.82
N ALA A 429 -24.25 3.75 -13.54
CA ALA A 429 -25.22 4.49 -12.71
C ALA A 429 -24.56 5.19 -11.52
N SER A 430 -25.15 6.30 -11.03
CA SER A 430 -24.70 7.01 -9.82
C SER A 430 -23.25 7.51 -9.87
N ASN A 431 -22.71 7.76 -11.07
CA ASN A 431 -21.40 8.39 -11.24
C ASN A 431 -21.56 9.91 -11.42
N ILE A 432 -20.55 10.66 -11.02
CA ILE A 432 -20.43 12.11 -11.24
C ILE A 432 -19.25 12.34 -12.17
N THR A 433 -19.45 13.09 -13.25
CA THR A 433 -18.44 13.28 -14.32
C THR A 433 -18.02 14.73 -14.54
N ASN A 434 -18.40 15.61 -13.62
CA ASN A 434 -18.13 17.05 -13.67
C ASN A 434 -17.39 17.56 -12.42
N ALA A 435 -16.57 16.71 -11.80
CA ALA A 435 -15.76 17.10 -10.65
C ALA A 435 -14.88 18.32 -10.96
N GLN A 436 -14.72 19.21 -9.98
CA GLN A 436 -13.94 20.43 -10.13
C GLN A 436 -12.65 20.34 -9.31
N ALA A 437 -11.56 20.92 -9.81
CA ALA A 437 -10.27 20.92 -9.10
C ALA A 437 -10.40 21.43 -7.66
N GLY A 438 -11.20 22.48 -7.45
CA GLY A 438 -11.43 23.10 -6.14
C GLY A 438 -12.24 22.26 -5.16
N TRP A 439 -12.77 21.09 -5.56
CA TRP A 439 -13.40 20.17 -4.62
C TRP A 439 -12.37 19.42 -3.78
N PHE A 440 -11.12 19.30 -4.25
CA PHE A 440 -10.12 18.41 -3.66
C PHE A 440 -9.05 19.14 -2.84
N VAL A 441 -8.45 18.45 -1.88
CA VAL A 441 -7.39 18.99 -1.00
C VAL A 441 -6.11 19.35 -1.77
N SER A 442 -5.57 18.42 -2.57
CA SER A 442 -4.34 18.66 -3.35
C SER A 442 -4.24 17.72 -4.55
N PRO A 443 -4.93 18.04 -5.67
CA PRO A 443 -4.94 17.20 -6.87
C PRO A 443 -3.56 16.83 -7.38
N SER A 444 -2.63 17.79 -7.47
CA SER A 444 -1.30 17.57 -8.05
C SER A 444 -0.43 16.56 -7.30
N SER A 445 -0.75 16.25 -6.05
CA SER A 445 -0.07 15.21 -5.27
C SER A 445 -0.81 13.87 -5.27
N GLY A 446 -1.91 13.75 -6.02
CA GLY A 446 -2.83 12.60 -5.96
C GLY A 446 -3.79 12.63 -4.77
N ASN A 447 -3.78 13.68 -3.94
CA ASN A 447 -4.69 13.78 -2.80
C ASN A 447 -6.04 14.37 -3.28
N LEU A 448 -6.95 13.47 -3.63
CA LEU A 448 -8.29 13.75 -4.11
C LEU A 448 -9.37 13.56 -3.04
N HIS A 449 -9.01 13.66 -1.76
CA HIS A 449 -9.99 13.85 -0.68
C HIS A 449 -10.74 15.16 -0.89
N LEU A 450 -12.02 15.18 -0.52
CA LEU A 450 -12.84 16.37 -0.57
C LEU A 450 -12.35 17.39 0.45
N SER A 451 -12.05 18.60 -0.02
CA SER A 451 -11.65 19.73 0.84
C SER A 451 -12.80 20.30 1.68
N SER A 452 -14.04 20.02 1.26
CA SER A 452 -15.28 20.40 1.93
C SER A 452 -16.45 19.56 1.39
N SER A 453 -17.56 19.52 2.12
CA SER A 453 -18.77 18.81 1.68
C SER A 453 -19.29 19.36 0.35
N VAL A 454 -19.53 18.47 -0.60
CA VAL A 454 -20.14 18.77 -1.90
C VAL A 454 -21.49 18.08 -1.97
N SER A 455 -22.59 18.84 -2.01
CA SER A 455 -23.95 18.30 -1.88
C SER A 455 -24.36 17.31 -2.98
N SER A 456 -23.73 17.37 -4.15
CA SER A 456 -23.96 16.41 -5.23
C SER A 456 -23.16 15.12 -5.07
N VAL A 457 -22.22 15.07 -4.13
CA VAL A 457 -21.31 13.94 -3.89
C VAL A 457 -21.67 13.21 -2.59
N VAL A 458 -21.86 13.98 -1.52
CA VAL A 458 -22.09 13.47 -0.16
C VAL A 458 -23.49 12.83 -0.04
N ASP A 459 -23.55 11.62 0.49
CA ASP A 459 -24.76 10.78 0.62
C ASP A 459 -25.47 10.47 -0.72
N GLN A 460 -24.85 10.72 -1.88
CA GLN A 460 -25.50 10.59 -3.19
C GLN A 460 -25.22 9.26 -3.91
N GLY A 461 -24.31 8.44 -3.37
CA GLY A 461 -23.94 7.15 -3.92
C GLY A 461 -25.02 6.10 -3.70
N ARG A 462 -25.05 5.10 -4.59
CA ARG A 462 -25.87 3.90 -4.39
C ARG A 462 -25.21 2.94 -3.42
N ASN A 463 -26.01 2.15 -2.70
CA ASN A 463 -25.49 1.04 -1.91
C ASN A 463 -24.83 -0.01 -2.81
N ILE A 464 -23.65 -0.48 -2.38
CA ILE A 464 -22.88 -1.56 -3.01
C ILE A 464 -22.61 -2.62 -1.96
N SER A 465 -22.96 -3.87 -2.26
CA SER A 465 -22.73 -5.00 -1.34
C SER A 465 -21.24 -5.21 -1.10
N GLY A 466 -20.82 -5.29 0.17
CA GLY A 466 -19.42 -5.52 0.54
C GLY A 466 -18.51 -4.29 0.49
N LEU A 467 -19.03 -3.11 0.10
CA LEU A 467 -18.33 -1.84 0.27
C LEU A 467 -18.59 -1.31 1.69
N THR A 468 -17.60 -1.44 2.57
CA THR A 468 -17.72 -1.05 3.99
C THR A 468 -16.74 0.03 4.41
N ASN A 469 -15.77 0.34 3.56
CA ASN A 469 -14.70 1.29 3.86
C ASN A 469 -14.36 2.14 2.63
N ASP A 470 -13.75 3.30 2.86
CA ASP A 470 -13.32 4.27 1.86
C ASP A 470 -11.82 4.16 1.52
N PHE A 471 -11.22 5.24 1.00
CA PHE A 471 -9.80 5.34 0.68
C PHE A 471 -8.90 5.26 1.91
N ASP A 472 -9.30 5.83 3.04
CA ASP A 472 -8.52 5.88 4.27
C ASP A 472 -8.83 4.70 5.22
N GLY A 473 -9.79 3.84 4.83
CA GLY A 473 -10.28 2.75 5.67
C GLY A 473 -11.38 3.16 6.64
N GLU A 474 -11.94 4.37 6.50
CA GLU A 474 -13.08 4.86 7.28
C GLU A 474 -14.36 4.13 6.87
N LEU A 475 -15.26 3.88 7.84
CA LEU A 475 -16.48 3.13 7.61
C LEU A 475 -17.44 3.88 6.68
N ARG A 476 -18.09 3.14 5.77
CA ARG A 476 -19.19 3.64 4.93
C ARG A 476 -20.52 2.95 5.30
N PRO A 477 -21.67 3.66 5.26
CA PRO A 477 -21.78 5.11 5.20
C PRO A 477 -21.48 5.77 6.56
N ARG A 478 -20.96 7.00 6.58
CA ARG A 478 -20.90 7.85 7.78
C ARG A 478 -22.16 8.71 7.93
N GLY A 479 -22.75 9.09 6.79
CA GLY A 479 -23.97 9.89 6.71
C GLY A 479 -25.23 9.06 6.46
N SER A 480 -26.17 9.66 5.72
CA SER A 480 -27.43 9.02 5.34
C SER A 480 -27.30 8.07 4.14
N GLY A 481 -26.19 8.13 3.42
CA GLY A 481 -25.87 7.31 2.26
C GLY A 481 -24.36 7.20 2.07
N ILE A 482 -23.94 6.49 1.02
CA ILE A 482 -22.53 6.37 0.65
C ILE A 482 -22.14 7.59 -0.19
N ASP A 483 -20.96 8.16 0.03
CA ASP A 483 -20.45 9.24 -0.82
C ASP A 483 -19.99 8.72 -2.19
N VAL A 484 -20.18 9.53 -3.25
CA VAL A 484 -19.63 9.22 -4.59
C VAL A 484 -18.12 9.51 -4.60
N GLY A 485 -17.33 8.59 -5.16
CA GLY A 485 -15.87 8.68 -5.16
C GLY A 485 -15.22 7.89 -4.03
N ALA A 486 -13.91 8.04 -3.90
CA ALA A 486 -13.06 7.25 -3.01
C ALA A 486 -13.09 7.70 -1.54
N ASP A 487 -13.46 8.95 -1.29
CA ASP A 487 -13.51 9.57 0.05
C ASP A 487 -14.93 9.51 0.64
N GLU A 488 -15.05 9.40 1.97
CA GLU A 488 -16.31 9.43 2.73
C GLU A 488 -16.23 10.48 3.85
N LEU A 489 -17.12 11.47 3.85
CA LEU A 489 -17.05 12.60 4.80
C LEU A 489 -17.80 12.38 6.13
#